data_AF-A0AAD8NR95-F1
#
_entry.id   AF-A0AAD8NR95-F1
#
_cell.length_a   1.000
_cell.length_b   1.000
_cell.length_c   1.000
_cell.angle_alpha   90.00
_cell.angle_beta   90.00
_cell.angle_gamma   90.00
#
_symmetry.space_group_name_H-M   'P 1'
#
loop_
_entity.id
_entity.type
_entity.pdbx_description
1 polymer ?
#
loop_
_entity_poly.entity_id
_entity_poly.type
_entity_poly.pdbx_seq_one_letter_code
_entity_poly.pdbx_strand_id
1 'polypeptide(L)'
;MALSKLHILLLFSLFALISTQIRADDAGDGTAFGSDESGGYRIELDKLTSKIQSLESLVYKKNGELRTKDEIIAWKEKTIAEKERMIKEKSEYMMYLQNEVASFKVNGPFETDEEVLQVHTRAEELEKQVEELQLELEQNASLREALEARTKELEENMLELNPKLHDLEDTIEEQKTKLQRTERALKFAEEELMKTKNEATQKIEELTKVYSAWLPLWLAARLSSSQSYVEARWKEHGKPAFDTFTKKALEKKAQAEMWAAPHLDIVKSVRTFLNFLKWVIVITTVEPHVQLLTKKTKEVYVQSKEVLTSHVTKIKEAVDPHFQVAKKFCKPYVDQVAVATKPHLDKARETMKPYTNEVVQVYAKFLESASKYHHQVRGTVEESLKKHGITRFLATKEFVWFSASALLALPIMILFRAFSALFFGTPKKPAKTSKPSHTRRKAKRAH
;
A
#
# COMPACT_ATOMS: atom_id res chain seq x y z
N MET A 1 16.59 -57.57 10.54
CA MET A 1 16.53 -56.62 9.40
C MET A 1 15.35 -56.88 8.44
N ALA A 2 14.23 -57.46 8.88
CA ALA A 2 13.03 -57.65 8.02
C ALA A 2 11.80 -56.84 8.47
N LEU A 3 11.70 -56.49 9.76
CA LEU A 3 10.54 -55.76 10.32
C LEU A 3 10.49 -54.27 9.91
N SER A 4 11.63 -53.62 9.68
CA SER A 4 11.65 -52.19 9.31
C SER A 4 11.24 -51.92 7.86
N LYS A 5 11.38 -52.91 6.96
CA LYS A 5 10.95 -52.78 5.55
C LYS A 5 9.43 -52.91 5.41
N LEU A 6 8.78 -53.66 6.30
CA LEU A 6 7.33 -53.86 6.29
C LEU A 6 6.57 -52.60 6.72
N HIS A 7 7.09 -51.85 7.69
CA HIS A 7 6.51 -50.56 8.12
C HIS A 7 6.65 -49.46 7.06
N ILE A 8 7.73 -49.45 6.28
CA ILE A 8 7.92 -48.49 5.19
C ILE A 8 6.97 -48.80 4.02
N LEU A 9 6.74 -50.09 3.71
CA LEU A 9 5.73 -50.52 2.74
C LEU A 9 4.30 -50.23 3.19
N LEU A 10 4.00 -50.38 4.49
CA LEU A 10 2.69 -50.07 5.06
C LEU A 10 2.40 -48.55 5.04
N LEU A 11 3.41 -47.72 5.31
CA LEU A 11 3.31 -46.26 5.17
C LEU A 11 3.15 -45.82 3.71
N PHE A 12 3.83 -46.48 2.77
CA PHE A 12 3.65 -46.22 1.33
C PHE A 12 2.28 -46.65 0.81
N SER A 13 1.74 -47.77 1.31
CA SER A 13 0.39 -48.26 1.00
C SER A 13 -0.69 -47.30 1.52
N LEU A 14 -0.53 -46.77 2.74
CA LEU A 14 -1.45 -45.76 3.29
C LEU A 14 -1.37 -44.42 2.53
N PHE A 15 -0.19 -44.04 2.03
CA PHE A 15 -0.02 -42.85 1.20
C PHE A 15 -0.65 -43.00 -0.21
N ALA A 16 -0.61 -44.20 -0.79
CA ALA A 16 -1.26 -44.50 -2.06
C ALA A 16 -2.80 -44.50 -1.95
N LEU A 17 -3.36 -45.02 -0.86
CA LEU A 17 -4.82 -45.07 -0.64
C LEU A 17 -5.46 -43.68 -0.50
N ILE A 18 -4.72 -42.72 0.05
CA ILE A 18 -5.18 -41.34 0.22
C ILE A 18 -5.07 -40.55 -1.11
N SER A 19 -4.18 -40.96 -2.02
CA SER A 19 -3.93 -40.24 -3.28
C SER A 19 -4.87 -40.65 -4.43
N THR A 20 -5.55 -41.80 -4.35
CA THR A 20 -6.46 -42.28 -5.40
C THR A 20 -7.91 -41.83 -5.23
N GLN A 21 -8.26 -41.04 -4.22
CA GLN A 21 -9.64 -40.66 -3.94
C GLN A 21 -10.06 -39.29 -4.53
N ILE A 22 -9.56 -38.96 -5.72
CA ILE A 22 -10.05 -37.82 -6.51
C ILE A 22 -10.31 -38.26 -7.97
N ARG A 23 -11.62 -38.54 -8.21
CA ARG A 23 -12.41 -38.38 -9.45
C ARG A 23 -12.52 -39.52 -10.49
N ALA A 24 -13.66 -40.24 -10.42
CA ALA A 24 -14.70 -40.57 -11.43
C ALA A 24 -15.45 -41.81 -10.89
N ASP A 25 -16.77 -41.87 -10.68
CA ASP A 25 -17.86 -41.65 -11.63
C ASP A 25 -19.21 -41.32 -10.96
N ASP A 26 -20.08 -40.79 -11.80
CA ASP A 26 -21.49 -40.43 -11.64
C ASP A 26 -22.41 -41.66 -11.50
N ALA A 27 -23.38 -41.59 -10.57
CA ALA A 27 -24.80 -41.97 -10.74
C ALA A 27 -25.47 -42.21 -9.37
N GLY A 28 -26.55 -41.46 -9.11
CA GLY A 28 -27.67 -41.99 -8.31
C GLY A 28 -27.92 -41.37 -6.93
N ASP A 29 -28.88 -40.45 -6.94
CA ASP A 29 -29.91 -40.21 -5.92
C ASP A 29 -29.60 -39.31 -4.71
N GLY A 30 -30.58 -38.44 -4.45
CA GLY A 30 -30.44 -37.16 -3.79
C GLY A 30 -30.34 -37.20 -2.26
N THR A 31 -29.80 -36.13 -1.70
CA THR A 31 -30.38 -35.37 -0.58
C THR A 31 -29.56 -34.09 -0.39
N ALA A 32 -30.22 -32.94 -0.45
CA ALA A 32 -29.61 -31.62 -0.31
C ALA A 32 -29.23 -31.31 1.16
N PHE A 33 -27.98 -30.89 1.42
CA PHE A 33 -27.63 -30.10 2.61
C PHE A 33 -26.31 -29.30 2.48
N GLY A 34 -26.44 -27.96 2.42
CA GLY A 34 -25.56 -26.97 3.07
C GLY A 34 -24.08 -26.83 2.66
N SER A 35 -23.81 -25.97 1.66
CA SER A 35 -22.47 -25.51 1.25
C SER A 35 -22.00 -24.28 2.05
N ASP A 36 -20.83 -24.35 2.71
CA ASP A 36 -20.17 -23.22 3.40
C ASP A 36 -18.75 -22.94 2.86
N GLU A 37 -18.27 -23.68 1.84
CA GLU A 37 -16.97 -23.48 1.16
C GLU A 37 -17.06 -22.62 -0.11
N SER A 38 -18.27 -22.33 -0.58
CA SER A 38 -18.54 -21.50 -1.77
C SER A 38 -18.17 -20.01 -1.58
N GLY A 39 -18.17 -19.52 -0.34
CA GLY A 39 -18.04 -18.08 -0.05
C GLY A 39 -16.69 -17.46 -0.43
N GLY A 40 -15.58 -18.15 -0.15
CA GLY A 40 -14.23 -17.64 -0.42
C GLY A 40 -13.94 -17.49 -1.91
N TYR A 41 -14.24 -18.54 -2.69
CA TYR A 41 -14.11 -18.52 -4.14
C TYR A 41 -15.02 -17.48 -4.79
N ARG A 42 -16.25 -17.30 -4.30
CA ARG A 42 -17.17 -16.26 -4.82
C ARG A 42 -16.61 -14.85 -4.62
N ILE A 43 -16.00 -14.54 -3.48
CA ILE A 43 -15.40 -13.24 -3.21
C ILE A 43 -14.21 -12.97 -4.15
N GLU A 44 -13.36 -13.97 -4.39
CA GLU A 44 -12.25 -13.85 -5.35
C GLU A 44 -12.75 -13.68 -6.78
N LEU A 45 -13.82 -14.40 -7.16
CA LEU A 45 -14.47 -14.29 -8.46
C LEU A 45 -15.10 -12.90 -8.66
N ASP A 46 -15.76 -12.35 -7.64
CA ASP A 46 -16.32 -10.99 -7.66
C ASP A 46 -15.22 -9.92 -7.75
N LYS A 47 -14.08 -10.14 -7.10
CA LYS A 47 -12.90 -9.26 -7.19
C LYS A 47 -12.24 -9.31 -8.56
N LEU A 48 -12.13 -10.49 -9.16
CA LEU A 48 -11.65 -10.67 -10.54
C LEU A 48 -12.61 -10.03 -11.53
N THR A 49 -13.91 -10.23 -11.34
CA THR A 49 -14.97 -9.67 -12.19
C THR A 49 -14.96 -8.14 -12.16
N SER A 50 -14.87 -7.52 -10.98
CA SER A 50 -14.75 -6.06 -10.86
C SER A 50 -13.47 -5.51 -11.48
N LYS A 51 -12.34 -6.23 -11.39
CA LYS A 51 -11.09 -5.84 -12.06
C LYS A 51 -11.19 -5.97 -13.59
N ILE A 52 -11.82 -7.03 -14.09
CA ILE A 52 -12.09 -7.21 -15.53
C ILE A 52 -12.97 -6.06 -16.02
N GLN A 53 -14.08 -5.75 -15.35
CA GLN A 53 -14.95 -4.61 -15.70
C GLN A 53 -14.20 -3.28 -15.68
N SER A 54 -13.31 -3.06 -14.71
CA SER A 54 -12.50 -1.84 -14.65
C SER A 54 -11.53 -1.74 -15.85
N LEU A 55 -10.89 -2.85 -16.22
CA LEU A 55 -9.98 -2.91 -17.35
C LEU A 55 -10.73 -2.76 -18.69
N GLU A 56 -11.88 -3.40 -18.84
CA GLU A 56 -12.77 -3.24 -19.99
C GLU A 56 -13.21 -1.78 -20.16
N SER A 57 -13.59 -1.11 -19.07
CA SER A 57 -13.95 0.32 -19.12
C SER A 57 -12.77 1.21 -19.52
N LEU A 58 -11.57 0.88 -19.06
CA LEU A 58 -10.34 1.60 -19.40
C LEU A 58 -9.94 1.37 -20.87
N VAL A 59 -10.07 0.14 -21.36
CA VAL A 59 -9.85 -0.20 -22.78
C VAL A 59 -10.88 0.51 -23.65
N TYR A 60 -12.16 0.54 -23.28
CA TYR A 60 -13.20 1.24 -24.03
C TYR A 60 -12.93 2.74 -24.11
N LYS A 61 -12.55 3.36 -22.98
CA LYS A 61 -12.16 4.77 -22.94
C LYS A 61 -10.93 5.06 -23.81
N LYS A 62 -9.89 4.22 -23.71
CA LYS A 62 -8.67 4.37 -24.51
C LYS A 62 -8.93 4.17 -26.00
N ASN A 63 -9.78 3.24 -26.37
CA ASN A 63 -10.17 3.02 -27.76
C ASN A 63 -10.96 4.22 -28.31
N GLY A 64 -11.81 4.84 -27.49
CA GLY A 64 -12.48 6.11 -27.83
C GLY A 64 -11.48 7.25 -28.05
N GLU A 65 -10.53 7.45 -27.13
CA GLU A 65 -9.45 8.44 -27.29
C GLU A 65 -8.64 8.19 -28.57
N LEU A 66 -8.32 6.94 -28.88
CA LEU A 66 -7.56 6.56 -30.07
C LEU A 66 -8.34 6.87 -31.35
N ARG A 67 -9.64 6.54 -31.40
CA ARG A 67 -10.51 6.88 -32.54
C ARG A 67 -10.59 8.38 -32.79
N THR A 68 -10.71 9.19 -31.73
CA THR A 68 -10.71 10.66 -31.89
C THR A 68 -9.37 11.19 -32.43
N LYS A 69 -8.25 10.58 -32.04
CA LYS A 69 -6.94 10.93 -32.59
C LYS A 69 -6.81 10.53 -34.06
N ASP A 70 -7.30 9.36 -34.43
CA ASP A 70 -7.32 8.90 -35.82
C ASP A 70 -8.18 9.80 -36.72
N GLU A 71 -9.34 10.25 -36.23
CA GLU A 71 -10.20 11.24 -36.93
C GLU A 71 -9.46 12.58 -37.14
N ILE A 72 -8.71 13.05 -36.14
CA ILE A 72 -7.89 14.27 -36.24
C ILE A 72 -6.73 14.08 -37.23
N ILE A 73 -6.07 12.92 -37.22
CA ILE A 73 -4.96 12.60 -38.14
C ILE A 73 -5.48 12.57 -39.58
N ALA A 74 -6.58 11.85 -39.85
CA ALA A 74 -7.18 11.79 -41.17
C ALA A 74 -7.60 13.18 -41.69
N TRP A 75 -8.11 14.05 -40.82
CA TRP A 75 -8.42 15.43 -41.19
C TRP A 75 -7.15 16.23 -41.56
N LYS A 76 -6.07 16.11 -40.77
CA LYS A 76 -4.79 16.76 -41.07
C LYS A 76 -4.18 16.26 -42.38
N GLU A 77 -4.19 14.95 -42.62
CA GLU A 77 -3.71 14.35 -43.88
C GLU A 77 -4.48 14.87 -45.09
N LYS A 78 -5.81 14.99 -44.99
CA LYS A 78 -6.64 15.57 -46.05
C LYS A 78 -6.27 17.03 -46.33
N THR A 79 -6.06 17.83 -45.28
CA THR A 79 -5.63 19.23 -45.43
C THR A 79 -4.24 19.34 -46.07
N ILE A 80 -3.33 18.44 -45.73
CA ILE A 80 -1.99 18.41 -46.33
C ILE A 80 -2.09 18.08 -47.83
N ALA A 81 -2.84 17.02 -48.19
CA ALA A 81 -3.03 16.65 -49.60
C ALA A 81 -3.67 17.78 -50.42
N GLU A 82 -4.59 18.54 -49.84
CA GLU A 82 -5.19 19.71 -50.50
C GLU A 82 -4.19 20.86 -50.71
N LYS A 83 -3.33 21.13 -49.72
CA LYS A 83 -2.26 22.11 -49.85
C LYS A 83 -1.20 21.69 -50.88
N GLU A 84 -0.85 20.40 -50.94
CA GLU A 84 0.07 19.87 -51.96
C GLU A 84 -0.49 20.02 -53.37
N ARG A 85 -1.79 19.74 -53.56
CA ARG A 85 -2.48 19.97 -54.84
C ARG A 85 -2.43 21.44 -55.24
N MET A 86 -2.73 22.37 -54.32
CA MET A 86 -2.65 23.81 -54.59
C MET A 86 -1.22 24.25 -54.96
N ILE A 87 -0.20 23.71 -54.29
CA ILE A 87 1.20 24.01 -54.62
C ILE A 87 1.53 23.52 -56.03
N LYS A 88 1.06 22.33 -56.40
CA LYS A 88 1.27 21.78 -57.73
C LYS A 88 0.59 22.63 -58.80
N GLU A 89 -0.67 23.01 -58.61
CA GLU A 89 -1.42 23.92 -59.50
C GLU A 89 -0.69 25.26 -59.66
N LYS A 90 -0.21 25.86 -58.55
CA LYS A 90 0.57 27.11 -58.60
C LYS A 90 1.90 26.92 -59.33
N SER A 91 2.57 25.78 -59.17
CA SER A 91 3.82 25.49 -59.88
C SER A 91 3.62 25.31 -61.38
N GLU A 92 2.54 24.66 -61.79
CA GLU A 92 2.17 24.50 -63.21
C GLU A 92 1.80 25.85 -63.82
N TYR A 93 1.08 26.70 -63.10
CA TYR A 93 0.79 28.07 -63.51
C TYR A 93 2.06 28.93 -63.65
N MET A 94 3.01 28.80 -62.72
CA MET A 94 4.29 29.50 -62.80
C MET A 94 5.13 29.01 -63.99
N MET A 95 5.07 27.72 -64.31
CA MET A 95 5.75 27.13 -65.48
C MET A 95 5.09 27.59 -66.80
N TYR A 96 3.76 27.72 -66.82
CA TYR A 96 3.03 28.33 -67.94
C TYR A 96 3.47 29.79 -68.16
N LEU A 97 3.49 30.61 -67.09
CA LEU A 97 3.96 32.00 -67.16
C LEU A 97 5.43 32.09 -67.61
N GLN A 98 6.32 31.21 -67.14
CA GLN A 98 7.70 31.17 -67.59
C GLN A 98 7.83 30.84 -69.08
N ASN A 99 7.02 29.90 -69.59
CA ASN A 99 7.00 29.56 -71.01
C ASN A 99 6.42 30.69 -71.87
N GLU A 100 5.43 31.44 -71.36
CA GLU A 100 4.88 32.62 -72.03
C GLU A 100 5.91 33.77 -72.07
N VAL A 101 6.63 34.02 -70.97
CA VAL A 101 7.76 34.97 -70.96
C VAL A 101 8.87 34.54 -71.92
N ALA A 102 9.16 33.23 -72.01
CA ALA A 102 10.14 32.71 -72.95
C ALA A 102 9.70 32.83 -74.41
N SER A 103 8.40 32.68 -74.72
CA SER A 103 7.86 32.84 -76.08
C SER A 103 7.87 34.30 -76.53
N PHE A 104 7.61 35.25 -75.63
CA PHE A 104 7.79 36.68 -75.90
C PHE A 104 9.25 37.07 -76.15
N LYS A 105 10.22 36.31 -75.62
CA LYS A 105 11.66 36.53 -75.84
C LYS A 105 12.18 35.94 -77.16
N VAL A 106 11.42 35.04 -77.80
CA VAL A 106 11.78 34.33 -79.05
C VAL A 106 11.22 35.02 -80.30
N ASN A 107 10.21 35.88 -80.16
CA ASN A 107 9.76 36.72 -81.27
C ASN A 107 10.62 37.99 -81.35
N GLY A 108 11.45 38.05 -82.40
CA GLY A 108 12.31 39.20 -82.73
C GLY A 108 11.52 40.50 -82.99
N PRO A 109 12.23 41.62 -83.18
CA PRO A 109 11.73 42.97 -82.93
C PRO A 109 10.60 43.36 -83.89
N PHE A 110 9.44 43.73 -83.35
CA PHE A 110 8.35 44.34 -84.10
C PHE A 110 8.40 45.87 -83.95
N GLU A 111 8.62 46.55 -85.08
CA GLU A 111 8.48 48.00 -85.25
C GLU A 111 6.98 48.36 -85.31
N THR A 112 6.47 49.10 -84.32
CA THR A 112 5.57 50.27 -84.46
C THR A 112 5.42 50.97 -83.09
N ASP A 113 5.47 52.30 -83.08
CA ASP A 113 5.58 53.14 -81.87
C ASP A 113 4.38 53.05 -80.88
N GLU A 114 3.23 52.51 -81.29
CA GLU A 114 2.04 52.37 -80.42
C GLU A 114 2.05 51.09 -79.56
N GLU A 115 2.62 49.98 -80.05
CA GLU A 115 2.77 48.73 -79.28
C GLU A 115 3.91 48.82 -78.27
N VAL A 116 4.97 49.57 -78.55
CA VAL A 116 6.10 49.79 -77.63
C VAL A 116 5.65 50.52 -76.36
N LEU A 117 4.73 51.49 -76.48
CA LEU A 117 4.14 52.19 -75.33
C LEU A 117 3.21 51.28 -74.50
N GLN A 118 2.48 50.36 -75.14
CA GLN A 118 1.64 49.38 -74.44
C GLN A 118 2.46 48.28 -73.74
N VAL A 119 3.59 47.88 -74.34
CA VAL A 119 4.55 46.96 -73.74
C VAL A 119 5.30 47.63 -72.59
N HIS A 120 5.68 48.90 -72.70
CA HIS A 120 6.28 49.65 -71.59
C HIS A 120 5.32 49.83 -70.41
N THR A 121 4.06 50.18 -70.66
CA THR A 121 3.06 50.30 -69.57
C THR A 121 2.76 48.96 -68.90
N ARG A 122 2.69 47.86 -69.65
CA ARG A 122 2.56 46.51 -69.07
C ARG A 122 3.83 46.04 -68.34
N ALA A 123 5.01 46.44 -68.81
CA ALA A 123 6.27 46.14 -68.16
C ALA A 123 6.39 46.90 -66.83
N GLU A 124 6.02 48.18 -66.77
CA GLU A 124 5.97 48.97 -65.53
C GLU A 124 4.94 48.40 -64.53
N GLU A 125 3.80 47.90 -65.00
CA GLU A 125 2.79 47.28 -64.13
C GLU A 125 3.23 45.90 -63.60
N LEU A 126 3.89 45.09 -64.43
CA LEU A 126 4.51 43.84 -63.99
C LEU A 126 5.68 44.08 -63.02
N GLU A 127 6.47 45.13 -63.24
CA GLU A 127 7.56 45.53 -62.34
C GLU A 127 7.02 45.91 -60.96
N LYS A 128 5.92 46.68 -60.91
CA LYS A 128 5.21 46.96 -59.65
C LYS A 128 4.69 45.70 -58.95
N GLN A 129 4.12 44.74 -59.68
CA GLN A 129 3.64 43.49 -59.10
C GLN A 129 4.80 42.64 -58.55
N VAL A 130 5.96 42.65 -59.22
CA VAL A 130 7.16 41.97 -58.75
C VAL A 130 7.70 42.64 -57.48
N GLU A 131 7.73 43.97 -57.42
CA GLU A 131 8.12 44.72 -56.21
C GLU A 131 7.18 44.44 -55.02
N GLU A 132 5.86 44.40 -55.27
CA GLU A 132 4.85 44.08 -54.24
C GLU A 132 5.01 42.65 -53.71
N LEU A 133 5.21 41.68 -54.62
CA LEU A 133 5.49 40.29 -54.25
C LEU A 133 6.83 40.15 -53.50
N GLN A 134 7.84 40.95 -53.84
CA GLN A 134 9.12 40.97 -53.11
C GLN A 134 8.94 41.45 -51.67
N LEU A 135 8.18 42.53 -51.46
CA LEU A 135 7.84 43.05 -50.13
C LEU A 135 7.04 42.03 -49.30
N GLU A 136 6.05 41.36 -49.90
CA GLU A 136 5.30 40.28 -49.21
C GLU A 136 6.19 39.08 -48.85
N LEU A 137 7.18 38.75 -49.69
CA LEU A 137 8.12 37.66 -49.45
C LEU A 137 9.05 38.00 -48.28
N GLU A 138 9.56 39.24 -48.20
CA GLU A 138 10.37 39.72 -47.08
C GLU A 138 9.56 39.77 -45.76
N GLN A 139 8.32 40.24 -45.79
CA GLN A 139 7.43 40.21 -44.63
C GLN A 139 7.18 38.76 -44.17
N ASN A 140 6.88 37.85 -45.09
CA ASN A 140 6.70 36.44 -44.76
C ASN A 140 7.98 35.79 -44.22
N ALA A 141 9.16 36.17 -44.71
CA ALA A 141 10.44 35.70 -44.19
C ALA A 141 10.65 36.17 -42.74
N SER A 142 10.41 37.45 -42.44
CA SER A 142 10.53 37.98 -41.07
C SER A 142 9.55 37.33 -40.08
N LEU A 143 8.31 37.05 -40.52
CA LEU A 143 7.33 36.32 -39.73
C LEU A 143 7.76 34.87 -39.48
N ARG A 144 8.34 34.21 -40.47
CA ARG A 144 8.87 32.85 -40.33
C ARG A 144 10.00 32.78 -39.31
N GLU A 145 10.93 33.73 -39.33
CA GLU A 145 12.01 33.81 -38.34
C GLU A 145 11.48 34.06 -36.92
N ALA A 146 10.51 34.96 -36.76
CA ALA A 146 9.87 35.21 -35.47
C ALA A 146 9.15 33.97 -34.92
N LEU A 147 8.47 33.21 -35.79
CA LEU A 147 7.82 31.95 -35.42
C LEU A 147 8.85 30.85 -35.08
N GLU A 148 9.96 30.78 -35.80
CA GLU A 148 11.04 29.83 -35.53
C GLU A 148 11.72 30.11 -34.18
N ALA A 149 11.95 31.39 -33.85
CA ALA A 149 12.46 31.80 -32.54
C ALA A 149 11.49 31.41 -31.40
N ARG A 150 10.18 31.68 -31.59
CA ARG A 150 9.13 31.28 -30.64
C ARG A 150 9.04 29.77 -30.45
N THR A 151 9.25 28.98 -31.50
CA THR A 151 9.23 27.51 -31.41
C THR A 151 10.44 26.99 -30.66
N LYS A 152 11.64 27.54 -30.91
CA LYS A 152 12.86 27.20 -30.16
C LYS A 152 12.72 27.54 -28.67
N GLU A 153 12.17 28.71 -28.34
CA GLU A 153 11.89 29.11 -26.96
C GLU A 153 10.88 28.16 -26.29
N LEU A 154 9.83 27.75 -26.99
CA LEU A 154 8.87 26.75 -26.50
C LEU A 154 9.51 25.37 -26.30
N GLU A 155 10.40 24.96 -27.19
CA GLU A 155 11.12 23.68 -27.10
C GLU A 155 12.07 23.67 -25.90
N GLU A 156 12.82 24.75 -25.66
CA GLU A 156 13.69 24.89 -24.49
C GLU A 156 12.91 24.86 -23.18
N ASN A 157 11.80 25.62 -23.10
CA ASN A 157 10.89 25.57 -21.95
C ASN A 157 10.30 24.17 -21.74
N MET A 158 9.99 23.44 -22.82
CA MET A 158 9.47 22.08 -22.72
C MET A 158 10.54 21.13 -22.15
N LEU A 159 11.79 21.26 -22.58
CA LEU A 159 12.92 20.50 -22.06
C LEU A 159 13.21 20.83 -20.58
N GLU A 160 13.01 22.07 -20.15
CA GLU A 160 13.17 22.47 -18.74
C GLU A 160 12.03 21.97 -17.84
N LEU A 161 10.79 21.96 -18.35
CA LEU A 161 9.62 21.52 -17.60
C LEU A 161 9.54 20.00 -17.43
N ASN A 162 10.08 19.24 -18.38
CA ASN A 162 10.04 17.78 -18.35
C ASN A 162 10.71 17.14 -17.10
N PRO A 163 11.96 17.50 -16.70
CA PRO A 163 12.57 16.97 -15.50
C PRO A 163 11.84 17.40 -14.23
N LYS A 164 11.34 18.65 -14.16
CA LYS A 164 10.54 19.13 -13.03
C LYS A 164 9.25 18.33 -12.86
N LEU A 165 8.64 17.90 -13.97
CA LEU A 165 7.43 17.07 -13.97
C LEU A 165 7.77 15.66 -13.46
N HIS A 166 8.92 15.11 -13.86
CA HIS A 166 9.39 13.82 -13.38
C HIS A 166 9.73 13.84 -11.87
N ASP A 167 10.43 14.88 -11.40
CA ASP A 167 10.72 15.08 -9.96
C ASP A 167 9.42 15.15 -9.14
N LEU A 168 8.40 15.84 -9.66
CA LEU A 168 7.08 15.90 -9.02
C LEU A 168 6.40 14.53 -8.99
N GLU A 169 6.49 13.75 -10.06
CA GLU A 169 5.95 12.38 -10.11
C GLU A 169 6.62 11.47 -9.06
N ASP A 170 7.94 11.55 -8.94
CA ASP A 170 8.71 10.80 -7.95
C ASP A 170 8.32 11.17 -6.52
N THR A 171 8.16 12.47 -6.23
CA THR A 171 7.70 12.92 -4.90
C THR A 171 6.28 12.46 -4.57
N ILE A 172 5.39 12.40 -5.56
CA ILE A 172 4.01 11.90 -5.39
C ILE A 172 4.02 10.41 -5.06
N GLU A 173 4.78 9.59 -5.79
CA GLU A 173 4.89 8.16 -5.49
C GLU A 173 5.56 7.94 -4.12
N GLU A 174 6.57 8.73 -3.75
CA GLU A 174 7.16 8.66 -2.41
C GLU A 174 6.12 8.96 -1.30
N GLN A 175 5.33 10.02 -1.45
CA GLN A 175 4.26 10.37 -0.50
C GLN A 175 3.18 9.29 -0.42
N LYS A 176 2.79 8.70 -1.56
CA LYS A 176 1.82 7.61 -1.62
C LYS A 176 2.31 6.35 -0.90
N THR A 177 3.59 5.99 -1.04
CA THR A 177 4.15 4.86 -0.27
C THR A 177 4.22 5.15 1.23
N LYS A 178 4.57 6.38 1.63
CA LYS A 178 4.53 6.81 3.04
C LYS A 178 3.12 6.72 3.61
N LEU A 179 2.11 7.20 2.87
CA LEU A 179 0.70 7.13 3.27
C LEU A 179 0.23 5.68 3.44
N GLN A 180 0.57 4.78 2.51
CA GLN A 180 0.25 3.36 2.65
C GLN A 180 0.93 2.71 3.87
N ARG A 181 2.17 3.09 4.21
CA ARG A 181 2.84 2.60 5.43
C ARG A 181 2.10 3.05 6.68
N THR A 182 1.69 4.32 6.75
CA THR A 182 0.92 4.85 7.89
C THR A 182 -0.46 4.20 8.00
N GLU A 183 -1.13 3.94 6.87
CA GLU A 183 -2.43 3.25 6.86
C GLU A 183 -2.33 1.82 7.39
N ARG A 184 -1.29 1.07 7.01
CA ARG A 184 -1.04 -0.28 7.55
C ARG A 184 -0.74 -0.25 9.05
N ALA A 185 0.07 0.71 9.50
CA ALA A 185 0.37 0.87 10.92
C ALA A 185 -0.91 1.20 11.73
N LEU A 186 -1.79 2.03 11.17
CA LEU A 186 -3.09 2.36 11.76
C LEU A 186 -3.99 1.12 11.85
N LYS A 187 -4.15 0.35 10.77
CA LYS A 187 -4.95 -0.89 10.78
C LYS A 187 -4.43 -1.91 11.80
N PHE A 188 -3.11 -2.07 11.88
CA PHE A 188 -2.49 -2.95 12.88
C PHE A 188 -2.77 -2.48 14.32
N ALA A 189 -2.67 -1.16 14.57
CA ALA A 189 -3.01 -0.60 15.88
C ALA A 189 -4.49 -0.76 16.23
N GLU A 190 -5.40 -0.61 15.26
CA GLU A 190 -6.84 -0.86 15.44
C GLU A 190 -7.13 -2.33 15.75
N GLU A 191 -6.48 -3.27 15.07
CA GLU A 191 -6.63 -4.71 15.31
C GLU A 191 -6.13 -5.10 16.71
N GLU A 192 -4.97 -4.61 17.13
CA GLU A 192 -4.43 -4.85 18.48
C GLU A 192 -5.30 -4.20 19.57
N LEU A 193 -5.86 -3.02 19.32
CA LEU A 193 -6.84 -2.40 20.23
C LEU A 193 -8.07 -3.31 20.37
N MET A 194 -8.65 -3.78 19.25
CA MET A 194 -9.83 -4.63 19.29
C MET A 194 -9.54 -5.97 20.00
N LYS A 195 -8.35 -6.54 19.79
CA LYS A 195 -7.91 -7.75 20.50
C LYS A 195 -7.75 -7.53 21.99
N THR A 196 -7.02 -6.50 22.41
CA THR A 196 -6.84 -6.18 23.84
C THR A 196 -8.16 -5.86 24.54
N LYS A 197 -9.09 -5.17 23.85
CA LYS A 197 -10.45 -4.93 24.34
C LYS A 197 -11.20 -6.25 24.56
N ASN A 198 -11.14 -7.16 23.60
CA ASN A 198 -11.80 -8.45 23.70
C ASN A 198 -11.20 -9.32 24.82
N GLU A 199 -9.88 -9.35 24.95
CA GLU A 199 -9.18 -10.05 26.04
C GLU A 199 -9.54 -9.45 27.41
N ALA A 200 -9.62 -8.13 27.51
CA ALA A 200 -10.05 -7.46 28.74
C ALA A 200 -11.50 -7.81 29.09
N THR A 201 -12.42 -7.80 28.11
CA THR A 201 -13.81 -8.21 28.35
C THR A 201 -13.91 -9.67 28.80
N GLN A 202 -13.13 -10.57 28.19
CA GLN A 202 -13.11 -11.98 28.59
C GLN A 202 -12.59 -12.16 30.03
N LYS A 203 -11.47 -11.51 30.37
CA LYS A 203 -10.92 -11.55 31.73
C LYS A 203 -11.90 -10.97 32.76
N ILE A 204 -12.61 -9.89 32.41
CA ILE A 204 -13.65 -9.32 33.27
C ILE A 204 -14.78 -10.33 33.48
N GLU A 205 -15.24 -11.04 32.45
CA GLU A 205 -16.27 -12.07 32.59
C GLU A 205 -15.81 -13.25 33.46
N GLU A 206 -14.57 -13.73 33.26
CA GLU A 206 -13.97 -14.79 34.07
C GLU A 206 -13.85 -14.37 35.53
N LEU A 207 -13.31 -13.18 35.79
CA LEU A 207 -13.20 -12.61 37.13
C LEU A 207 -14.59 -12.42 37.74
N THR A 208 -15.58 -11.95 36.99
CA THR A 208 -16.96 -11.76 37.50
C THR A 208 -17.56 -13.10 37.95
N LYS A 209 -17.33 -14.19 37.21
CA LYS A 209 -17.80 -15.53 37.60
C LYS A 209 -17.12 -16.02 38.88
N VAL A 210 -15.80 -15.92 38.95
CA VAL A 210 -15.01 -16.33 40.14
C VAL A 210 -15.40 -15.49 41.35
N TYR A 211 -15.49 -14.17 41.18
CA TYR A 211 -15.89 -13.25 42.24
C TYR A 211 -17.32 -13.47 42.69
N SER A 212 -18.28 -13.73 41.79
CA SER A 212 -19.67 -14.02 42.19
C SER A 212 -19.83 -15.31 43.02
N ALA A 213 -18.92 -16.28 42.85
CA ALA A 213 -18.93 -17.54 43.60
C ALA A 213 -18.17 -17.45 44.94
N TRP A 214 -17.19 -16.55 45.03
CA TRP A 214 -16.33 -16.42 46.22
C TRP A 214 -16.69 -15.23 47.12
N LEU A 215 -17.36 -14.20 46.61
CA LEU A 215 -17.70 -13.03 47.43
C LEU A 215 -18.83 -13.32 48.41
N PRO A 216 -18.63 -13.05 49.71
CA PRO A 216 -19.74 -12.96 50.66
C PRO A 216 -20.78 -11.92 50.21
N LEU A 217 -22.07 -12.20 50.41
CA LEU A 217 -23.18 -11.33 49.99
C LEU A 217 -23.02 -9.87 50.43
N TRP A 218 -22.43 -9.61 51.60
CA TRP A 218 -22.21 -8.26 52.12
C TRP A 218 -21.16 -7.47 51.32
N LEU A 219 -20.11 -8.14 50.78
CA LEU A 219 -19.07 -7.48 49.98
C LEU A 219 -19.56 -7.25 48.55
N ALA A 220 -20.36 -8.16 48.01
CA ALA A 220 -21.05 -7.96 46.73
C ALA A 220 -22.02 -6.76 46.79
N ALA A 221 -22.79 -6.64 47.89
CA ALA A 221 -23.65 -5.48 48.14
C ALA A 221 -22.86 -4.16 48.29
N ARG A 222 -21.65 -4.20 48.84
CA ARG A 222 -20.78 -3.01 48.96
C ARG A 222 -20.15 -2.61 47.63
N LEU A 223 -19.76 -3.59 46.81
CA LEU A 223 -19.26 -3.34 45.46
C LEU A 223 -20.35 -2.78 44.55
N SER A 224 -21.57 -3.32 44.59
CA SER A 224 -22.69 -2.77 43.83
C SER A 224 -23.04 -1.34 44.26
N SER A 225 -22.95 -1.05 45.57
CA SER A 225 -23.10 0.32 46.09
C SER A 225 -21.99 1.26 45.65
N SER A 226 -20.74 0.78 45.56
CA SER A 226 -19.62 1.58 45.03
C SER A 226 -19.71 1.80 43.52
N GLN A 227 -20.23 0.81 42.79
CA GLN A 227 -20.45 0.89 41.35
C GLN A 227 -21.51 1.94 41.03
N SER A 228 -22.63 1.95 41.75
CA SER A 228 -23.67 2.98 41.56
C SER A 228 -23.16 4.38 41.90
N TYR A 229 -22.30 4.52 42.92
CA TYR A 229 -21.65 5.78 43.27
C TYR A 229 -20.70 6.28 42.17
N VAL A 230 -19.84 5.41 41.64
CA VAL A 230 -18.93 5.75 40.53
C VAL A 230 -19.70 6.06 39.25
N GLU A 231 -20.77 5.30 38.97
CA GLU A 231 -21.62 5.53 37.80
C GLU A 231 -22.36 6.87 37.89
N ALA A 232 -22.87 7.24 39.06
CA ALA A 232 -23.50 8.54 39.28
C ALA A 232 -22.50 9.68 39.04
N ARG A 233 -21.29 9.58 39.59
CA ARG A 233 -20.24 10.61 39.44
C ARG A 233 -19.68 10.67 38.02
N TRP A 234 -19.61 9.54 37.32
CA TRP A 234 -19.31 9.49 35.90
C TRP A 234 -20.39 10.19 35.09
N LYS A 235 -21.69 9.95 35.35
CA LYS A 235 -22.78 10.63 34.65
C LYS A 235 -22.79 12.14 34.91
N GLU A 236 -22.50 12.55 36.15
CA GLU A 236 -22.53 13.95 36.56
C GLU A 236 -21.34 14.76 36.04
N HIS A 237 -20.13 14.19 36.04
CA HIS A 237 -18.91 14.93 35.71
C HIS A 237 -18.11 14.31 34.55
N GLY A 238 -17.96 12.99 34.51
CA GLY A 238 -17.12 12.31 33.53
C GLY A 238 -17.69 12.36 32.11
N LYS A 239 -18.98 12.04 31.95
CA LYS A 239 -19.70 12.03 30.68
C LYS A 239 -19.76 13.42 30.04
N PRO A 240 -20.15 14.51 30.72
CA PRO A 240 -20.13 15.84 30.10
C PRO A 240 -18.71 16.32 29.76
N ALA A 241 -17.70 16.01 30.58
CA ALA A 241 -16.31 16.33 30.24
C ALA A 241 -15.83 15.56 29.00
N PHE A 242 -16.19 14.29 28.87
CA PHE A 242 -15.88 13.49 27.69
C PHE A 242 -16.63 14.00 26.46
N ASP A 243 -17.93 14.24 26.54
CA ASP A 243 -18.74 14.73 25.42
C ASP A 243 -18.26 16.11 24.93
N THR A 244 -17.86 16.99 25.84
CA THR A 244 -17.26 18.29 25.47
C THR A 244 -15.89 18.13 24.79
N PHE A 245 -15.07 17.19 25.24
CA PHE A 245 -13.82 16.84 24.57
C PHE A 245 -14.06 16.30 23.16
N THR A 246 -14.99 15.35 22.99
CA THR A 246 -15.33 14.76 21.69
C THR A 246 -15.86 15.82 20.71
N LYS A 247 -16.71 16.74 21.20
CA LYS A 247 -17.17 17.89 20.40
C LYS A 247 -16.02 18.79 19.97
N LYS A 248 -15.12 19.17 20.90
CA LYS A 248 -13.94 19.98 20.58
C LYS A 248 -13.00 19.29 19.59
N ALA A 249 -12.83 17.97 19.71
CA ALA A 249 -12.03 17.19 18.78
C ALA A 249 -12.66 17.18 17.38
N LEU A 250 -13.99 17.02 17.27
CA LEU A 250 -14.72 17.09 16.00
C LEU A 250 -14.71 18.50 15.40
N GLU A 251 -14.87 19.56 16.21
CA GLU A 251 -14.74 20.95 15.78
C GLU A 251 -13.33 21.24 15.25
N LYS A 252 -12.28 20.76 15.94
CA LYS A 252 -10.90 20.92 15.48
C LYS A 252 -10.60 20.12 14.23
N LYS A 253 -11.21 18.94 14.06
CA LYS A 253 -11.16 18.17 12.82
C LYS A 253 -11.84 18.92 11.66
N ALA A 254 -13.06 19.42 11.87
CA ALA A 254 -13.79 20.22 10.88
C ALA A 254 -13.03 21.52 10.54
N GLN A 255 -12.38 22.14 11.53
CA GLN A 255 -11.47 23.26 11.32
C GLN A 255 -10.29 22.82 10.46
N ALA A 256 -9.62 21.69 10.74
CA ALA A 256 -8.54 21.19 9.89
C ALA A 256 -9.00 20.89 8.44
N GLU A 257 -10.20 20.33 8.25
CA GLU A 257 -10.79 20.08 6.92
C GLU A 257 -11.11 21.39 6.18
N MET A 258 -11.69 22.39 6.86
CA MET A 258 -11.91 23.74 6.33
C MET A 258 -10.60 24.44 5.95
N TRP A 259 -9.52 24.21 6.70
CA TRP A 259 -8.18 24.72 6.36
C TRP A 259 -7.52 23.92 5.23
N ALA A 260 -7.93 22.68 4.97
CA ALA A 260 -7.36 21.86 3.89
C ALA A 260 -8.11 22.02 2.55
N ALA A 261 -9.43 22.22 2.58
CA ALA A 261 -10.31 22.35 1.41
C ALA A 261 -9.87 23.45 0.42
N PRO A 262 -9.63 24.72 0.83
CA PRO A 262 -9.19 25.74 -0.10
C PRO A 262 -7.81 25.42 -0.68
N HIS A 263 -6.93 24.72 0.03
CA HIS A 263 -5.63 24.33 -0.50
C HIS A 263 -5.72 23.18 -1.52
N LEU A 264 -6.69 22.27 -1.41
CA LEU A 264 -6.95 21.22 -2.40
C LEU A 264 -7.54 21.78 -3.71
N ASP A 265 -8.44 22.77 -3.61
CA ASP A 265 -9.08 23.41 -4.78
C ASP A 265 -8.18 24.48 -5.43
N ILE A 266 -7.34 25.16 -4.64
CA ILE A 266 -6.27 26.05 -5.13
C ILE A 266 -5.17 25.22 -5.84
N VAL A 267 -4.82 24.02 -5.35
CA VAL A 267 -3.86 23.12 -6.02
C VAL A 267 -4.38 22.62 -7.37
N LYS A 268 -5.70 22.54 -7.56
CA LYS A 268 -6.32 22.18 -8.85
C LYS A 268 -6.34 23.32 -9.86
N SER A 269 -6.47 24.58 -9.42
CA SER A 269 -6.65 25.75 -10.31
C SER A 269 -5.40 26.62 -10.50
N VAL A 270 -4.44 26.61 -9.57
CA VAL A 270 -3.21 27.42 -9.61
C VAL A 270 -2.02 26.65 -10.24
N ARG A 271 -2.20 25.37 -10.57
CA ARG A 271 -1.16 24.49 -11.13
C ARG A 271 -0.51 25.04 -12.41
N THR A 272 -1.16 25.93 -13.15
CA THR A 272 -0.73 26.28 -14.51
C THR A 272 0.06 27.59 -14.66
N PHE A 273 0.08 28.57 -13.74
CA PHE A 273 0.74 29.86 -14.08
C PHE A 273 1.36 30.73 -12.96
N LEU A 274 1.20 30.45 -11.66
CA LEU A 274 1.61 31.39 -10.58
C LEU A 274 2.60 30.80 -9.54
N ASN A 275 3.16 29.61 -9.77
CA ASN A 275 3.87 28.85 -8.74
C ASN A 275 5.35 29.20 -8.53
N PHE A 276 6.03 29.91 -9.43
CA PHE A 276 7.46 30.20 -9.23
C PHE A 276 7.72 31.52 -8.49
N LEU A 277 7.05 32.61 -8.87
CA LEU A 277 7.35 33.94 -8.33
C LEU A 277 6.83 34.18 -6.89
N LYS A 278 5.74 33.51 -6.49
CA LYS A 278 5.12 33.70 -5.16
C LYS A 278 5.81 32.88 -4.05
N TRP A 279 6.44 31.77 -4.39
CA TRP A 279 7.13 30.90 -3.41
C TRP A 279 8.42 31.53 -2.87
N VAL A 280 9.15 32.29 -3.70
CA VAL A 280 10.38 32.97 -3.27
C VAL A 280 10.08 34.03 -2.19
N ILE A 281 9.02 34.82 -2.36
CA ILE A 281 8.61 35.85 -1.39
C ILE A 281 8.08 35.23 -0.08
N VAL A 282 7.36 34.11 -0.17
CA VAL A 282 6.83 33.41 1.02
C VAL A 282 7.96 32.75 1.81
N ILE A 283 8.94 32.13 1.15
CA ILE A 283 10.12 31.56 1.82
C ILE A 283 10.89 32.65 2.57
N THR A 284 11.14 33.81 1.95
CA THR A 284 11.86 34.92 2.61
C THR A 284 11.09 35.53 3.79
N THR A 285 9.76 35.43 3.82
CA THR A 285 8.93 36.02 4.90
C THR A 285 8.71 35.04 6.06
N VAL A 286 8.56 33.74 5.76
CA VAL A 286 8.22 32.71 6.76
C VAL A 286 9.46 32.17 7.47
N GLU A 287 10.61 32.16 6.81
CA GLU A 287 11.88 31.66 7.38
C GLU A 287 12.27 32.29 8.73
N PRO A 288 12.26 33.63 8.92
CA PRO A 288 12.59 34.21 10.23
C PRO A 288 11.56 33.84 11.31
N HIS A 289 10.29 33.64 10.96
CA HIS A 289 9.26 33.22 11.91
C HIS A 289 9.42 31.75 12.31
N VAL A 290 9.78 30.88 11.38
CA VAL A 290 10.08 29.47 11.66
C VAL A 290 11.33 29.36 12.53
N GLN A 291 12.37 30.15 12.26
CA GLN A 291 13.57 30.20 13.11
C GLN A 291 13.26 30.70 14.53
N LEU A 292 12.42 31.74 14.66
CA LEU A 292 11.95 32.24 15.95
C LEU A 292 11.11 31.20 16.71
N LEU A 293 10.18 30.54 16.03
CA LEU A 293 9.36 29.48 16.62
C LEU A 293 10.22 28.30 17.06
N THR A 294 11.22 27.94 16.26
CA THR A 294 12.19 26.89 16.57
C THR A 294 13.01 27.25 17.81
N LYS A 295 13.46 28.50 17.94
CA LYS A 295 14.18 28.99 19.13
C LYS A 295 13.29 28.96 20.37
N LYS A 296 12.05 29.47 20.28
CA LYS A 296 11.09 29.46 21.40
C LYS A 296 10.68 28.05 21.81
N THR A 297 10.51 27.15 20.86
CA THR A 297 10.20 25.75 21.15
C THR A 297 11.36 25.05 21.87
N LYS A 298 12.62 25.34 21.48
CA LYS A 298 13.81 24.85 22.21
C LYS A 298 13.87 25.40 23.63
N GLU A 299 13.62 26.70 23.84
CA GLU A 299 13.57 27.32 25.17
C GLU A 299 12.49 26.69 26.06
N VAL A 300 11.27 26.53 25.55
CA VAL A 300 10.15 25.90 26.29
C VAL A 300 10.44 24.42 26.55
N TYR A 301 11.08 23.71 25.63
CA TYR A 301 11.48 22.33 25.84
C TYR A 301 12.51 22.20 26.96
N VAL A 302 13.54 23.06 26.99
CA VAL A 302 14.54 23.07 28.07
C VAL A 302 13.88 23.41 29.42
N GLN A 303 13.04 24.44 29.47
CA GLN A 303 12.32 24.83 30.69
C GLN A 303 11.37 23.73 31.18
N SER A 304 10.62 23.10 30.28
CA SER A 304 9.73 21.99 30.65
C SER A 304 10.50 20.78 31.15
N LYS A 305 11.68 20.49 30.58
CA LYS A 305 12.57 19.42 31.05
C LYS A 305 13.08 19.71 32.46
N GLU A 306 13.48 20.94 32.78
CA GLU A 306 13.91 21.32 34.14
C GLU A 306 12.77 21.20 35.17
N VAL A 307 11.58 21.69 34.82
CA VAL A 307 10.38 21.57 35.66
C VAL A 307 10.01 20.11 35.88
N LEU A 308 10.00 19.29 34.83
CA LEU A 308 9.65 17.87 34.92
C LEU A 308 10.70 17.10 35.74
N THR A 309 11.99 17.44 35.60
CA THR A 309 13.06 16.83 36.40
C THR A 309 12.85 17.11 37.89
N SER A 310 12.48 18.34 38.26
CA SER A 310 12.14 18.71 39.65
C SER A 310 10.94 17.93 40.21
N HIS A 311 9.92 17.67 39.39
CA HIS A 311 8.76 16.88 39.81
C HIS A 311 9.09 15.39 39.93
N VAL A 312 9.88 14.85 39.01
CA VAL A 312 10.34 13.46 39.04
C VAL A 312 11.23 13.20 40.27
N THR A 313 12.12 14.13 40.63
CA THR A 313 12.94 13.99 41.85
C THR A 313 12.07 14.05 43.11
N LYS A 314 11.08 14.96 43.19
CA LYS A 314 10.13 15.02 44.31
C LYS A 314 9.30 13.74 44.44
N ILE A 315 8.81 13.18 43.34
CA ILE A 315 8.09 11.91 43.35
C ILE A 315 9.01 10.78 43.81
N LYS A 316 10.25 10.74 43.31
CA LYS A 316 11.23 9.73 43.73
C LYS A 316 11.54 9.83 45.22
N GLU A 317 11.75 11.03 45.75
CA GLU A 317 11.96 11.28 47.18
C GLU A 317 10.74 10.92 48.04
N ALA A 318 9.52 11.17 47.55
CA ALA A 318 8.30 10.79 48.24
C ALA A 318 8.06 9.27 48.24
N VAL A 319 8.41 8.58 47.16
CA VAL A 319 8.17 7.14 46.98
C VAL A 319 9.27 6.27 47.59
N ASP A 320 10.53 6.74 47.62
CA ASP A 320 11.67 5.96 48.11
C ASP A 320 11.48 5.43 49.54
N PRO A 321 10.99 6.18 50.54
CA PRO A 321 10.73 5.66 51.88
C PRO A 321 9.75 4.49 51.87
N HIS A 322 8.69 4.56 51.06
CA HIS A 322 7.70 3.48 50.94
C HIS A 322 8.30 2.23 50.29
N PHE A 323 9.14 2.41 49.26
CA PHE A 323 9.85 1.30 48.63
C PHE A 323 10.87 0.65 49.57
N GLN A 324 11.62 1.45 50.35
CA GLN A 324 12.58 0.91 51.33
C GLN A 324 11.88 0.14 52.45
N VAL A 325 10.71 0.61 52.92
CA VAL A 325 9.88 -0.10 53.89
C VAL A 325 9.40 -1.43 53.30
N ALA A 326 8.81 -1.41 52.10
CA ALA A 326 8.37 -2.62 51.42
C ALA A 326 9.54 -3.61 51.20
N LYS A 327 10.71 -3.12 50.80
CA LYS A 327 11.92 -3.93 50.62
C LYS A 327 12.37 -4.58 51.94
N LYS A 328 12.37 -3.85 53.05
CA LYS A 328 12.71 -4.40 54.38
C LYS A 328 11.72 -5.49 54.80
N PHE A 329 10.43 -5.31 54.53
CA PHE A 329 9.40 -6.30 54.83
C PHE A 329 9.48 -7.54 53.93
N CYS A 330 9.67 -7.37 52.62
CA CYS A 330 9.64 -8.48 51.67
C CYS A 330 10.94 -9.29 51.64
N LYS A 331 12.10 -8.66 51.86
CA LYS A 331 13.41 -9.30 51.78
C LYS A 331 13.54 -10.60 52.59
N PRO A 332 13.17 -10.68 53.89
CA PRO A 332 13.30 -11.92 54.64
C PRO A 332 12.45 -13.07 54.07
N TYR A 333 11.26 -12.78 53.54
CA TYR A 333 10.41 -13.80 52.93
C TYR A 333 10.96 -14.28 51.59
N VAL A 334 11.47 -13.37 50.76
CA VAL A 334 12.12 -13.73 49.50
C VAL A 334 13.37 -14.57 49.77
N ASP A 335 14.18 -14.18 50.75
CA ASP A 335 15.38 -14.93 51.16
C ASP A 335 15.00 -16.31 51.72
N GLN A 336 13.93 -16.41 52.51
CA GLN A 336 13.44 -17.69 53.05
C GLN A 336 12.92 -18.63 51.95
N VAL A 337 12.16 -18.10 50.98
CA VAL A 337 11.70 -18.87 49.82
C VAL A 337 12.90 -19.30 48.98
N ALA A 338 13.88 -18.44 48.74
CA ALA A 338 15.08 -18.79 48.01
C ALA A 338 15.89 -19.89 48.70
N VAL A 339 16.09 -19.80 50.02
CA VAL A 339 16.80 -20.82 50.81
C VAL A 339 16.04 -22.14 50.83
N ALA A 340 14.73 -22.13 51.03
CA ALA A 340 13.90 -23.33 51.04
C ALA A 340 13.85 -24.02 49.67
N THR A 341 13.82 -23.24 48.58
CA THR A 341 13.69 -23.77 47.21
C THR A 341 15.03 -24.26 46.65
N LYS A 342 16.16 -23.69 47.10
CA LYS A 342 17.51 -24.02 46.62
C LYS A 342 17.83 -25.54 46.60
N PRO A 343 17.67 -26.31 47.68
CA PRO A 343 17.98 -27.74 47.65
C PRO A 343 17.07 -28.54 46.71
N HIS A 344 15.81 -28.13 46.54
CA HIS A 344 14.88 -28.79 45.62
C HIS A 344 15.23 -28.49 44.15
N LEU A 345 15.63 -27.24 43.86
CA LEU A 345 16.09 -26.85 42.54
C LEU A 345 17.41 -27.51 42.16
N ASP A 346 18.36 -27.58 43.11
CA ASP A 346 19.65 -28.25 42.92
C ASP A 346 19.45 -29.75 42.70
N LYS A 347 18.58 -30.41 43.48
CA LYS A 347 18.22 -31.82 43.29
C LYS A 347 17.52 -32.06 41.96
N ALA A 348 16.58 -31.20 41.56
CA ALA A 348 15.92 -31.28 40.25
C ALA A 348 16.92 -31.11 39.10
N ARG A 349 17.91 -30.23 39.26
CA ARG A 349 18.98 -30.05 38.29
C ARG A 349 19.87 -31.28 38.19
N GLU A 350 20.24 -31.89 39.31
CA GLU A 350 21.04 -33.12 39.34
C GLU A 350 20.31 -34.32 38.75
N THR A 351 19.02 -34.50 39.07
CA THR A 351 18.21 -35.58 38.48
C THR A 351 17.97 -35.39 36.98
N MET A 352 17.92 -34.15 36.50
CA MET A 352 17.77 -33.84 35.08
C MET A 352 19.08 -33.88 34.28
N LYS A 353 20.27 -33.86 34.92
CA LYS A 353 21.57 -33.96 34.22
C LYS A 353 21.68 -35.13 33.24
N PRO A 354 21.36 -36.39 33.60
CA PRO A 354 21.48 -37.52 32.66
C PRO A 354 20.57 -37.34 31.44
N TYR A 355 19.31 -36.95 31.65
CA TYR A 355 18.36 -36.70 30.56
C TYR A 355 18.79 -35.53 29.67
N THR A 356 19.35 -34.48 30.25
CA THR A 356 19.87 -33.33 29.48
C THR A 356 21.04 -33.76 28.60
N ASN A 357 21.96 -34.57 29.13
CA ASN A 357 23.09 -35.10 28.37
C ASN A 357 22.64 -36.04 27.24
N GLU A 358 21.66 -36.91 27.49
CA GLU A 358 21.08 -37.78 26.46
C GLU A 358 20.38 -36.99 25.36
N VAL A 359 19.59 -35.97 25.71
CA VAL A 359 18.92 -35.10 24.73
C VAL A 359 19.94 -34.35 23.88
N VAL A 360 21.02 -33.85 24.48
CA VAL A 360 22.12 -33.20 23.75
C VAL A 360 22.78 -34.17 22.77
N GLN A 361 23.02 -35.42 23.17
CA GLN A 361 23.61 -36.44 22.29
C GLN A 361 22.68 -36.84 21.14
N VAL A 362 21.38 -37.03 21.41
CA VAL A 362 20.38 -37.34 20.37
C VAL A 362 20.26 -36.17 19.41
N TYR A 363 20.24 -34.94 19.91
CA TYR A 363 20.21 -33.73 19.10
C TYR A 363 21.47 -33.58 18.24
N ALA A 364 22.66 -33.89 18.77
CA ALA A 364 23.90 -33.87 18.01
C ALA A 364 23.88 -34.89 16.85
N LYS A 365 23.44 -36.14 17.12
CA LYS A 365 23.27 -37.17 16.07
C LYS A 365 22.23 -36.76 15.02
N PHE A 366 21.15 -36.12 15.46
CA PHE A 366 20.12 -35.58 14.58
C PHE A 366 20.68 -34.48 13.68
N LEU A 367 21.43 -33.52 14.23
CA LEU A 367 22.08 -32.46 13.45
C LEU A 367 23.06 -33.02 12.41
N GLU A 368 23.86 -34.03 12.79
CA GLU A 368 24.78 -34.67 11.84
C GLU A 368 24.03 -35.37 10.70
N SER A 369 22.93 -36.06 11.03
CA SER A 369 22.08 -36.73 10.04
C SER A 369 21.35 -35.73 9.13
N ALA A 370 20.86 -34.64 9.71
CA ALA A 370 20.21 -33.53 9.02
C ALA A 370 21.19 -32.85 8.06
N SER A 371 22.44 -32.62 8.46
CA SER A 371 23.49 -32.07 7.60
C SER A 371 23.81 -32.99 6.42
N LYS A 372 23.93 -34.31 6.65
CA LYS A 372 24.13 -35.30 5.57
C LYS A 372 22.96 -35.31 4.59
N TYR A 373 21.73 -35.30 5.09
CA TYR A 373 20.52 -35.26 4.25
C TYR A 373 20.39 -33.96 3.47
N HIS A 374 20.68 -32.80 4.09
CA HIS A 374 20.69 -31.50 3.42
C HIS A 374 21.65 -31.51 2.23
N HIS A 375 22.86 -32.04 2.41
CA HIS A 375 23.83 -32.19 1.32
C HIS A 375 23.33 -33.10 0.19
N GLN A 376 22.67 -34.22 0.51
CA GLN A 376 22.09 -35.11 -0.48
C GLN A 376 20.97 -34.43 -1.28
N VAL A 377 20.01 -33.81 -0.59
CA VAL A 377 18.89 -33.10 -1.20
C VAL A 377 19.36 -31.92 -2.03
N ARG A 378 20.40 -31.21 -1.59
CA ARG A 378 21.03 -30.13 -2.35
C ARG A 378 21.47 -30.61 -3.74
N GLY A 379 22.11 -31.78 -3.83
CA GLY A 379 22.52 -32.39 -5.09
C GLY A 379 21.33 -32.74 -5.98
N THR A 380 20.31 -33.41 -5.41
CA THR A 380 19.11 -33.82 -6.15
C THR A 380 18.29 -32.64 -6.65
N VAL A 381 18.16 -31.58 -5.85
CA VAL A 381 17.44 -30.35 -6.23
C VAL A 381 18.21 -29.60 -7.32
N GLU A 382 19.53 -29.51 -7.21
CA GLU A 382 20.37 -28.88 -8.25
C GLU A 382 20.27 -29.63 -9.59
N GLU A 383 20.30 -30.96 -9.55
CA GLU A 383 20.14 -31.81 -10.74
C GLU A 383 18.75 -31.67 -11.37
N SER A 384 17.69 -31.72 -10.55
CA SER A 384 16.30 -31.57 -11.00
C SER A 384 16.04 -30.18 -11.62
N LEU A 385 16.58 -29.12 -11.02
CA LEU A 385 16.46 -27.76 -11.55
C LEU A 385 17.23 -27.57 -12.87
N LYS A 386 18.37 -28.24 -13.05
CA LYS A 386 19.14 -28.19 -14.31
C LYS A 386 18.49 -29.02 -15.43
N LYS A 387 17.75 -30.08 -15.08
CA LYS A 387 17.12 -31.02 -16.04
C LYS A 387 16.00 -30.38 -16.85
N HIS A 388 15.26 -29.41 -16.31
CA HIS A 388 14.14 -28.77 -17.00
C HIS A 388 14.50 -27.36 -17.47
N GLY A 389 14.23 -27.06 -18.75
CA GLY A 389 14.59 -25.77 -19.38
C GLY A 389 13.98 -24.55 -18.69
N ILE A 390 12.78 -24.71 -18.11
CA ILE A 390 12.08 -23.63 -17.40
C ILE A 390 12.65 -23.43 -16.00
N THR A 391 13.07 -24.47 -15.27
CA THR A 391 13.57 -24.31 -13.89
C THR A 391 15.07 -24.05 -13.81
N ARG A 392 15.77 -24.10 -14.94
CA ARG A 392 17.22 -23.86 -15.05
C ARG A 392 17.66 -22.49 -14.53
N PHE A 393 16.83 -21.45 -14.68
CA PHE A 393 17.14 -20.12 -14.15
C PHE A 393 17.07 -20.04 -12.61
N LEU A 394 16.35 -20.97 -11.97
CA LEU A 394 16.22 -21.05 -10.51
C LEU A 394 17.37 -21.85 -9.86
N ALA A 395 18.28 -22.44 -10.65
CA ALA A 395 19.43 -23.19 -10.16
C ALA A 395 20.56 -22.29 -9.60
N THR A 396 20.22 -21.19 -8.93
CA THR A 396 21.16 -20.35 -8.20
C THR A 396 21.58 -21.02 -6.89
N LYS A 397 22.85 -20.87 -6.50
CA LYS A 397 23.42 -21.51 -5.30
C LYS A 397 22.62 -21.24 -4.02
N GLU A 398 22.08 -20.04 -3.89
CA GLU A 398 21.24 -19.61 -2.77
C GLU A 398 19.88 -20.31 -2.78
N PHE A 399 19.19 -20.35 -3.93
CA PHE A 399 17.87 -20.97 -4.04
C PHE A 399 17.91 -22.49 -3.81
N VAL A 400 18.93 -23.17 -4.33
CA VAL A 400 19.14 -24.60 -4.07
C VAL A 400 19.35 -24.86 -2.57
N TRP A 401 20.13 -23.99 -1.90
CA TRP A 401 20.37 -24.09 -0.47
C TRP A 401 19.08 -23.89 0.34
N PHE A 402 18.28 -22.86 0.00
CA PHE A 402 16.98 -22.61 0.65
C PHE A 402 15.97 -23.74 0.39
N SER A 403 15.89 -24.27 -0.83
CA SER A 403 14.99 -25.38 -1.16
C SER A 403 15.36 -26.66 -0.42
N ALA A 404 16.65 -26.99 -0.32
CA ALA A 404 17.12 -28.13 0.46
C ALA A 404 16.83 -27.96 1.97
N SER A 405 16.98 -26.75 2.50
CA SER A 405 16.62 -26.42 3.88
C SER A 405 15.10 -26.52 4.12
N ALA A 406 14.27 -26.07 3.18
CA ALA A 406 12.82 -26.16 3.27
C ALA A 406 12.34 -27.62 3.28
N LEU A 407 12.89 -28.46 2.40
CA LEU A 407 12.57 -29.90 2.36
C LEU A 407 12.96 -30.64 3.65
N LEU A 408 14.00 -30.18 4.34
CA LEU A 408 14.41 -30.72 5.64
C LEU A 408 13.53 -30.20 6.80
N ALA A 409 13.08 -28.95 6.74
CA ALA A 409 12.26 -28.33 7.78
C ALA A 409 10.80 -28.81 7.76
N LEU A 410 10.24 -29.14 6.59
CA LEU A 410 8.84 -29.54 6.43
C LEU A 410 8.43 -30.74 7.33
N PRO A 411 9.17 -31.86 7.38
CA PRO A 411 8.85 -32.97 8.28
C PRO A 411 8.90 -32.57 9.76
N ILE A 412 9.87 -31.72 10.15
CA ILE A 412 10.04 -31.25 11.53
C ILE A 412 8.83 -30.41 11.94
N MET A 413 8.37 -29.51 11.07
CA MET A 413 7.20 -28.68 11.33
C MET A 413 5.91 -29.50 11.42
N ILE A 414 5.74 -30.53 10.59
CA ILE A 414 4.59 -31.44 10.65
C ILE A 414 4.58 -32.22 11.97
N LEU A 415 5.73 -32.77 12.37
CA LEU A 415 5.88 -33.47 13.65
C LEU A 415 5.62 -32.52 14.82
N PHE A 416 6.21 -31.33 14.82
CA PHE A 416 5.99 -30.32 15.86
C PHE A 416 4.51 -29.95 15.99
N ARG A 417 3.81 -29.78 14.86
CA ARG A 417 2.38 -29.48 14.85
C ARG A 417 1.53 -30.65 15.36
N ALA A 418 1.88 -31.89 15.02
CA ALA A 418 1.21 -33.08 15.53
C ALA A 418 1.42 -33.27 17.04
N PHE A 419 2.66 -33.12 17.51
CA PHE A 419 2.99 -33.14 18.94
C PHE A 419 2.27 -32.03 19.71
N SER A 420 2.22 -30.82 19.14
CA SER A 420 1.54 -29.70 19.78
C SER A 420 0.03 -29.94 19.89
N ALA A 421 -0.60 -30.53 18.88
CA ALA A 421 -2.02 -30.88 18.92
C ALA A 421 -2.33 -31.97 19.98
N LEU A 422 -1.41 -32.93 20.15
CA LEU A 422 -1.52 -34.01 21.15
C LEU A 422 -1.37 -33.51 22.60
N PHE A 423 -0.41 -32.60 22.86
CA PHE A 423 -0.10 -32.16 24.22
C PHE A 423 -0.80 -30.86 24.65
N PHE A 424 -1.03 -29.91 23.73
CA PHE A 424 -1.62 -28.60 24.04
C PHE A 424 -3.10 -28.49 23.65
N GLY A 425 -3.67 -29.55 23.06
CA GLY A 425 -5.05 -29.58 22.59
C GLY A 425 -5.28 -28.71 21.36
N THR A 426 -6.22 -29.10 20.49
CA THR A 426 -6.62 -28.25 19.37
C THR A 426 -7.35 -27.01 19.89
N PRO A 427 -7.09 -25.80 19.36
CA PRO A 427 -7.86 -24.62 19.74
C PRO A 427 -9.34 -24.90 19.48
N LYS A 428 -10.17 -24.79 20.51
CA LYS A 428 -11.63 -24.95 20.39
C LYS A 428 -12.13 -23.94 19.36
N LYS A 429 -12.66 -24.42 18.22
CA LYS A 429 -13.47 -23.58 17.35
C LYS A 429 -14.64 -23.02 18.17
N PRO A 430 -14.95 -21.72 18.11
CA PRO A 430 -16.10 -21.17 18.79
C PRO A 430 -17.35 -21.89 18.30
N ALA A 431 -18.13 -22.45 19.23
CA ALA A 431 -19.40 -23.09 18.92
C ALA A 431 -20.31 -22.02 18.27
N LYS A 432 -20.72 -22.24 17.01
CA LYS A 432 -21.77 -21.45 16.36
C LYS A 432 -23.04 -21.57 17.23
N THR A 433 -23.33 -20.55 18.03
CA THR A 433 -24.56 -20.49 18.83
C THR A 433 -25.76 -20.35 17.90
N SER A 434 -26.50 -21.44 17.68
CA SER A 434 -27.85 -21.35 17.11
C SER A 434 -28.76 -20.73 18.15
N LYS A 435 -29.31 -19.54 17.89
CA LYS A 435 -30.32 -18.90 18.74
C LYS A 435 -31.59 -19.77 18.77
N PRO A 436 -32.17 -20.09 19.93
CA PRO A 436 -33.52 -20.64 19.99
C PRO A 436 -34.52 -19.50 19.83
N SER A 437 -35.35 -19.56 18.78
CA SER A 437 -36.49 -18.66 18.61
C SER A 437 -37.52 -18.93 19.71
N HIS A 438 -37.76 -17.96 20.58
CA HIS A 438 -38.84 -18.01 21.57
C HIS A 438 -40.22 -18.01 20.89
N THR A 439 -40.89 -19.16 20.86
CA THR A 439 -42.32 -19.26 20.55
C THR A 439 -43.14 -18.97 21.80
N ARG A 440 -43.78 -17.79 21.77
CA ARG A 440 -44.77 -17.26 22.70
C ARG A 440 -45.93 -18.25 22.89
N ARG A 441 -45.94 -18.99 24.01
CA ARG A 441 -47.12 -19.79 24.43
C ARG A 441 -48.02 -18.93 25.33
N LYS A 442 -49.18 -18.55 24.79
CA LYS A 442 -50.30 -17.96 25.53
C LYS A 442 -50.78 -18.93 26.61
N ALA A 443 -50.81 -18.49 27.87
CA ALA A 443 -51.56 -19.17 28.92
C ALA A 443 -53.06 -18.94 28.72
N LYS A 444 -53.81 -20.03 28.54
CA LYS A 444 -55.27 -20.03 28.68
C LYS A 444 -55.60 -20.05 30.18
N ARG A 445 -56.44 -19.11 30.61
CA ARG A 445 -57.18 -19.15 31.88
C ARG A 445 -58.05 -20.41 31.91
N ALA A 446 -58.08 -21.09 33.05
CA ALA A 446 -59.21 -21.91 33.48
C ALA A 446 -59.19 -22.01 35.01
N HIS A 447 -60.28 -21.48 35.58
CA HIS A 447 -60.90 -21.68 36.90
C HIS A 447 -60.10 -21.42 38.18
#